data_AF-A0A6C0EUG2-F1
#
_entry.id   AF-A0A6C0EUG2-F1
#
_cell.length_a   1.000
_cell.length_b   1.000
_cell.length_c   1.000
_cell.angle_alpha   90.00
_cell.angle_beta   90.00
_cell.angle_gamma   90.00
#
_symmetry.space_group_name_H-M   'P 1'
#
loop_
_entity.id
_entity.type
_entity.pdbx_description
1 polymer ?
#
loop_
_entity_poly.entity_id
_entity_poly.type
_entity_poly.pdbx_seq_one_letter_code
_entity_poly.pdbx_strand_id
1 'polypeptide(L)'
;MLTEDTGKIFEMAICLTYNTEYKGNFKYDTLEAKRLSNMLTKLPSLFPVCEHTAQKGSRYDFTSIKSDCTSTSDLFDLKHLSAKSTKKGKGKVAPQVIGQATPQKFCDILKIPYNTNNELKQYIQEHIVSILPIFEGFTFDCDTLYYNKKENTIRYIKQTETIVWSNYEYKWSKSYNEWNNSSCLKVKQGDKYITILEIQFHTKRKNMAIRWSYEDVLSVFKNNFNIIQLK
;
A
#
# COMPACT_ATOMS: atom_id res chain seq x y z
N MET A 1 13.85 1.52 11.92
CA MET A 1 13.90 0.58 10.79
C MET A 1 13.41 -0.76 11.35
N LEU A 2 12.10 -0.87 11.55
CA LEU A 2 11.45 -1.95 12.32
C LEU A 2 10.16 -2.42 11.63
N THR A 3 9.55 -1.62 10.75
CA THR A 3 8.35 -1.99 9.98
C THR A 3 8.62 -3.07 8.94
N GLU A 4 9.84 -3.10 8.40
CA GLU A 4 10.32 -4.13 7.47
C GLU A 4 10.18 -5.54 8.07
N ASP A 5 10.45 -5.69 9.36
CA ASP A 5 10.33 -6.98 10.06
C ASP A 5 8.89 -7.50 10.03
N THR A 6 7.89 -6.64 10.22
CA THR A 6 6.48 -7.09 10.22
C THR A 6 5.97 -7.36 8.81
N GLY A 7 6.42 -6.61 7.81
CA GLY A 7 6.11 -6.91 6.40
C GLY A 7 6.62 -8.28 6.01
N LYS A 8 7.91 -8.53 6.20
CA LYS A 8 8.56 -9.81 5.84
C LYS A 8 8.02 -10.99 6.63
N ILE A 9 7.76 -10.83 7.93
CA ILE A 9 7.11 -11.87 8.74
C ILE A 9 5.70 -12.18 8.23
N PHE A 10 4.96 -11.17 7.77
CA PHE A 10 3.61 -11.37 7.26
C PHE A 10 3.61 -12.02 5.87
N GLU A 11 4.52 -11.61 4.97
CA GLU A 11 4.77 -12.31 3.71
C GLU A 11 5.16 -13.78 3.94
N MET A 12 6.04 -14.06 4.90
CA MET A 12 6.39 -15.43 5.28
C MET A 12 5.18 -16.22 5.79
N ALA A 13 4.29 -15.59 6.56
CA ALA A 13 3.05 -16.25 7.01
C ALA A 13 2.17 -16.69 5.83
N ILE A 14 2.07 -15.86 4.78
CA ILE A 14 1.35 -16.20 3.55
C ILE A 14 2.04 -17.37 2.83
N CYS A 15 3.37 -17.35 2.74
CA CYS A 15 4.14 -18.47 2.17
C CYS A 15 3.87 -19.79 2.90
N LEU A 16 3.84 -19.75 4.25
CA LEU A 16 3.51 -20.93 5.06
C LEU A 16 2.07 -21.39 4.85
N THR A 17 1.11 -20.48 4.69
CA THR A 17 -0.30 -20.81 4.41
C THR A 17 -0.47 -21.55 3.08
N TYR A 18 0.27 -21.15 2.04
CA TYR A 18 0.21 -21.80 0.72
C TYR A 18 1.25 -22.89 0.50
N ASN A 19 2.10 -23.18 1.49
CA ASN A 19 3.24 -24.10 1.37
C ASN A 19 4.17 -23.74 0.20
N THR A 20 4.49 -22.46 0.04
CA THR A 20 5.40 -21.95 -1.00
C THR A 20 6.71 -21.42 -0.43
N GLU A 21 7.74 -21.34 -1.27
CA GLU A 21 9.04 -20.79 -0.89
C GLU A 21 8.99 -19.26 -0.75
N TYR A 22 9.56 -18.73 0.34
CA TYR A 22 9.82 -17.31 0.47
C TYR A 22 11.01 -16.90 -0.41
N LYS A 23 10.75 -16.19 -1.50
CA LYS A 23 11.82 -15.60 -2.32
C LYS A 23 12.47 -14.39 -1.62
N GLY A 24 13.73 -14.53 -1.25
CA GLY A 24 14.55 -13.46 -0.64
C GLY A 24 15.23 -13.90 0.65
N ASN A 25 15.99 -12.98 1.26
CA ASN A 25 16.67 -13.29 2.52
C ASN A 25 15.74 -13.07 3.72
N PHE A 26 15.25 -14.16 4.29
CA PHE A 26 14.47 -14.16 5.53
C PHE A 26 15.38 -14.44 6.74
N LYS A 27 15.55 -13.42 7.60
CA LYS A 27 16.47 -13.45 8.74
C LYS A 27 15.77 -13.40 10.11
N TYR A 28 14.47 -13.67 10.14
CA TYR A 28 13.64 -13.50 11.34
C TYR A 28 13.21 -14.84 11.92
N ASP A 29 12.75 -14.83 13.17
CA ASP A 29 12.14 -16.00 13.78
C ASP A 29 10.82 -16.35 13.05
N THR A 30 10.66 -17.64 12.73
CA THR A 30 9.48 -18.18 12.06
C THR A 30 8.28 -18.35 13.00
N LEU A 31 8.45 -18.23 14.32
CA LEU A 31 7.37 -18.42 15.29
C LEU A 31 6.19 -17.48 15.06
N GLU A 32 6.45 -16.18 14.88
CA GLU A 32 5.40 -15.20 14.60
C GLU A 32 4.76 -15.43 13.22
N ALA A 33 5.54 -15.86 12.22
CA ALA A 33 5.00 -16.19 10.90
C ALA A 33 4.05 -17.40 10.96
N LYS A 34 4.42 -18.46 11.71
CA LYS A 34 3.56 -19.63 11.96
C LYS A 34 2.28 -19.25 12.72
N ARG A 35 2.40 -18.36 13.71
CA ARG A 35 1.22 -17.85 14.43
C ARG A 35 0.26 -17.13 13.48
N LEU A 36 0.79 -16.29 12.60
CA LEU A 36 0.00 -15.55 11.62
C LEU A 36 -0.58 -16.47 10.53
N SER A 37 0.15 -17.49 10.08
CA SER A 37 -0.36 -18.43 9.07
C SER A 37 -1.60 -19.18 9.57
N ASN A 38 -1.66 -19.49 10.87
CA ASN A 38 -2.84 -20.08 11.51
C ASN A 38 -4.06 -19.14 11.52
N MET A 39 -3.85 -17.83 11.37
CA MET A 39 -4.94 -16.84 11.24
C MET A 39 -5.41 -16.66 9.80
N LEU A 40 -4.72 -17.27 8.82
CA LEU A 40 -4.97 -17.13 7.39
C LEU A 40 -5.74 -18.33 6.79
N THR A 41 -6.42 -19.13 7.61
CA THR A 41 -7.12 -20.35 7.15
C THR A 41 -8.20 -20.10 6.09
N LYS A 42 -8.78 -18.89 6.06
CA LYS A 42 -9.75 -18.47 5.02
C LYS A 42 -9.09 -17.93 3.74
N LEU A 43 -7.79 -17.63 3.76
CA LEU A 43 -7.12 -17.02 2.61
C LEU A 43 -7.21 -17.91 1.35
N PRO A 44 -6.99 -19.24 1.40
CA PRO A 44 -7.08 -20.09 0.22
C PRO A 44 -8.47 -20.15 -0.45
N SER A 45 -9.56 -19.81 0.26
CA SER A 45 -10.89 -19.73 -0.35
C SER A 45 -11.20 -18.36 -0.96
N LEU A 46 -10.40 -17.33 -0.63
CA LEU A 46 -10.57 -15.96 -1.11
C LEU A 46 -9.63 -15.65 -2.27
N PHE A 47 -8.41 -16.20 -2.24
CA PHE A 47 -7.39 -15.97 -3.24
C PHE A 47 -6.77 -17.31 -3.70
N PRO A 48 -6.59 -17.53 -5.01
CA PRO A 48 -6.01 -18.77 -5.53
C PRO A 48 -4.60 -19.00 -4.99
N VAL A 49 -4.10 -20.23 -5.12
CA VAL A 49 -2.70 -20.56 -4.77
C VAL A 49 -1.76 -19.60 -5.49
N CYS A 50 -0.73 -19.12 -4.78
CA CYS A 50 0.18 -18.10 -5.28
C CYS A 50 1.61 -18.33 -4.80
N GLU A 51 2.58 -17.83 -5.57
CA GLU A 51 3.99 -17.79 -5.19
C GLU A 51 4.42 -16.41 -4.71
N HIS A 52 5.43 -16.38 -3.84
CA HIS A 52 6.09 -15.14 -3.46
C HIS A 52 6.97 -14.63 -4.60
N THR A 53 6.61 -13.49 -5.17
CA THR A 53 7.28 -12.89 -6.34
C THR A 53 7.93 -11.54 -6.02
N ALA A 54 7.90 -11.11 -4.74
CA ALA A 54 8.48 -9.85 -4.32
C ALA A 54 9.99 -9.82 -4.60
N GLN A 55 10.41 -8.82 -5.37
CA GLN A 55 11.82 -8.50 -5.62
C GLN A 55 12.02 -6.98 -5.47
N LYS A 56 13.28 -6.54 -5.52
CA LYS A 56 13.63 -5.13 -5.31
C LYS A 56 12.93 -4.23 -6.33
N GLY A 57 11.93 -3.49 -5.88
CA GLY A 57 11.16 -2.57 -6.71
C GLY A 57 9.96 -3.20 -7.43
N SER A 58 9.63 -4.46 -7.14
CA SER A 58 8.42 -5.12 -7.65
C SER A 58 7.17 -4.36 -7.23
N ARG A 59 6.15 -4.44 -8.09
CA ARG A 59 4.84 -3.85 -7.87
C ARG A 59 3.95 -4.71 -6.96
N TYR A 60 4.15 -6.02 -6.97
CA TYR A 60 3.35 -6.99 -6.22
C TYR A 60 4.23 -7.89 -5.36
N ASP A 61 3.65 -8.41 -4.28
CA ASP A 61 4.35 -9.29 -3.35
C ASP A 61 4.15 -10.76 -3.73
N PHE A 62 2.94 -11.12 -4.20
CA PHE A 62 2.57 -12.48 -4.62
C PHE A 62 1.86 -12.49 -5.97
N THR A 63 2.01 -13.59 -6.69
CA THR A 63 1.36 -13.84 -7.98
C THR A 63 0.71 -15.22 -7.99
N SER A 64 -0.55 -15.32 -8.42
CA SER A 64 -1.28 -16.58 -8.50
C SER A 64 -0.59 -17.56 -9.46
N ILE A 65 -0.71 -18.85 -9.18
CA ILE A 65 -0.30 -19.93 -10.07
C ILE A 65 -1.53 -20.42 -10.84
N LYS A 66 -1.38 -20.60 -12.16
CA LYS A 66 -2.32 -21.40 -12.97
C LYS A 66 -1.70 -22.78 -13.16
N SER A 67 -2.47 -23.84 -12.97
CA SER A 67 -2.00 -25.23 -13.14
C SER A 67 -1.54 -25.53 -14.57
N ASP A 68 -2.06 -24.82 -15.57
CA ASP A 68 -1.90 -25.17 -17.00
C ASP A 68 -1.55 -23.96 -17.88
N CYS A 69 -0.60 -23.11 -17.46
CA CYS A 69 -0.07 -22.03 -18.31
C CYS A 69 0.73 -22.61 -19.50
N THR A 70 0.13 -22.64 -20.69
CA THR A 70 0.81 -23.06 -21.92
C THR A 70 0.96 -21.93 -22.94
N SER A 71 0.36 -20.76 -22.68
CA SER A 71 0.40 -19.61 -23.59
C SER A 71 0.80 -18.30 -22.91
N THR A 72 1.31 -17.35 -23.69
CA THR A 72 1.62 -15.98 -23.23
C THR A 72 0.38 -15.17 -22.84
N SER A 73 -0.81 -15.52 -23.36
CA SER A 73 -2.08 -14.93 -22.90
C SER A 73 -2.41 -15.31 -21.46
N ASP A 74 -1.98 -16.50 -20.99
CA ASP A 74 -2.29 -16.96 -19.63
C ASP A 74 -1.60 -16.13 -18.54
N LEU A 75 -0.48 -15.48 -18.89
CA LEU A 75 0.26 -14.58 -18.00
C LEU A 75 -0.50 -13.30 -17.67
N PHE A 76 -1.37 -12.82 -18.57
CA PHE A 76 -2.17 -11.60 -18.36
C PHE A 76 -3.35 -11.81 -17.41
N ASP A 77 -3.74 -13.06 -17.16
CA ASP A 77 -4.83 -13.42 -16.24
C ASP A 77 -4.35 -13.70 -14.81
N LEU A 78 -3.04 -13.66 -14.56
CA LEU A 78 -2.52 -13.93 -13.23
C LEU A 78 -3.01 -12.85 -12.27
N LYS A 79 -3.59 -13.30 -11.15
CA LYS A 79 -4.00 -12.43 -10.07
C LYS A 79 -2.81 -12.10 -9.19
N HIS A 80 -2.77 -10.89 -8.68
CA HIS A 80 -1.74 -10.44 -7.75
C HIS A 80 -2.33 -10.20 -6.36
N LEU A 81 -1.49 -10.36 -5.35
CA LEU A 81 -1.82 -10.05 -3.96
C LEU A 81 -0.70 -9.22 -3.36
N SER A 82 -1.05 -8.11 -2.70
CA SER A 82 -0.11 -7.35 -1.87
C SER A 82 -0.29 -7.66 -0.39
N ALA A 83 0.82 -7.88 0.30
CA ALA A 83 0.88 -8.07 1.73
C ALA A 83 1.22 -6.75 2.42
N LYS A 84 0.23 -6.15 3.09
CA LYS A 84 0.41 -4.91 3.84
C LYS A 84 0.36 -5.17 5.33
N SER A 85 1.19 -4.47 6.09
CA SER A 85 1.13 -4.56 7.54
C SER A 85 1.39 -3.23 8.23
N THR A 86 0.89 -3.10 9.45
CA THR A 86 1.23 -1.99 10.33
C THR A 86 1.47 -2.44 11.77
N LYS A 87 2.36 -1.74 12.47
CA LYS A 87 2.63 -1.94 13.89
C LYS A 87 1.77 -1.05 14.80
N LYS A 88 1.24 0.07 14.30
CA LYS A 88 0.69 1.14 15.14
C LYS A 88 -0.47 1.88 14.46
N GLY A 89 -1.47 2.22 15.28
CA GLY A 89 -2.47 3.26 15.01
C GLY A 89 -3.28 3.01 13.74
N LYS A 90 -3.53 4.10 13.00
CA LYS A 90 -4.39 4.15 11.80
C LYS A 90 -3.79 3.56 10.51
N GLY A 91 -2.73 2.77 10.63
CA GLY A 91 -2.14 2.05 9.50
C GLY A 91 -1.44 2.92 8.48
N LYS A 92 -0.14 3.16 8.63
CA LYS A 92 0.64 3.82 7.55
C LYS A 92 1.05 2.80 6.48
N VAL A 93 0.42 2.88 5.31
CA VAL A 93 0.73 2.01 4.15
C VAL A 93 1.26 2.87 3.01
N ALA A 94 2.42 2.50 2.46
CA ALA A 94 2.99 3.19 1.30
C ALA A 94 2.46 2.55 0.00
N PRO A 95 2.05 3.34 -0.99
CA PRO A 95 1.86 2.84 -2.35
C PRO A 95 3.14 2.17 -2.87
N GLN A 96 3.01 1.07 -3.60
CA GLN A 96 4.15 0.34 -4.13
C GLN A 96 4.89 1.21 -5.13
N VAL A 97 6.21 1.04 -5.22
CA VAL A 97 7.10 1.79 -6.12
C VAL A 97 7.21 3.29 -5.80
N ILE A 98 6.10 4.04 -5.83
CA ILE A 98 6.06 5.49 -5.67
C ILE A 98 6.13 5.95 -4.20
N GLY A 99 5.64 5.13 -3.26
CA GLY A 99 5.53 5.48 -1.85
C GLY A 99 6.85 5.77 -1.13
N GLN A 100 7.97 5.29 -1.69
CA GLN A 100 9.32 5.50 -1.19
C GLN A 100 10.30 5.92 -2.29
N ALA A 101 9.80 6.55 -3.37
CA ALA A 101 10.63 7.02 -4.47
C ALA A 101 11.51 8.22 -4.07
N THR A 102 12.60 8.45 -4.81
CA THR A 102 13.27 9.77 -4.79
C THR A 102 12.36 10.82 -5.43
N PRO A 103 12.53 12.13 -5.13
CA PRO A 103 11.79 13.19 -5.81
C PRO A 103 11.87 13.10 -7.34
N GLN A 104 13.05 12.82 -7.89
CA GLN A 104 13.21 12.60 -9.33
C GLN A 104 12.34 11.44 -9.84
N LYS A 105 12.46 10.25 -9.24
CA LYS A 105 11.67 9.08 -9.66
C LYS A 105 10.16 9.31 -9.50
N PHE A 106 9.76 10.06 -8.47
CA PHE A 106 8.37 10.47 -8.28
C PHE A 106 7.88 11.32 -9.45
N CYS A 107 8.65 12.34 -9.85
CA CYS A 107 8.35 13.17 -11.01
C CYS A 107 8.33 12.37 -12.31
N ASP A 108 9.27 11.44 -12.50
CA ASP A 108 9.31 10.56 -13.69
C ASP A 108 8.03 9.73 -13.82
N ILE A 109 7.51 9.20 -12.70
CA ILE A 109 6.24 8.45 -12.67
C ILE A 109 5.06 9.37 -13.01
N LEU A 110 5.06 10.60 -12.49
CA LEU A 110 4.05 11.60 -12.81
C LEU A 110 4.19 12.21 -14.21
N LYS A 111 5.29 11.90 -14.92
CA LYS A 111 5.66 12.49 -16.22
C LYS A 111 5.75 14.03 -16.18
N ILE A 112 6.34 14.56 -15.12
CA ILE A 112 6.61 15.99 -14.94
C ILE A 112 8.12 16.23 -14.77
N PRO A 113 8.64 17.42 -15.10
CA PRO A 113 10.03 17.75 -14.78
C PRO A 113 10.24 17.83 -13.26
N TYR A 114 11.43 17.45 -12.82
CA TYR A 114 11.88 17.71 -11.45
C TYR A 114 12.88 18.87 -11.45
N ASN A 115 12.55 19.94 -10.73
CA ASN A 115 13.40 21.12 -10.58
C ASN A 115 13.90 21.22 -9.14
N THR A 116 13.01 21.57 -8.21
CA THR A 116 13.30 21.70 -6.78
C THR A 116 12.24 21.02 -5.94
N ASN A 117 12.58 20.64 -4.71
CA ASN A 117 11.62 20.10 -3.75
C ASN A 117 10.49 21.10 -3.41
N ASN A 118 10.75 22.41 -3.47
CA ASN A 118 9.74 23.42 -3.16
C ASN A 118 8.71 23.52 -4.29
N GLU A 119 9.15 23.55 -5.55
CA GLU A 119 8.26 23.48 -6.71
C GLU A 119 7.47 22.18 -6.74
N LEU A 120 8.12 21.05 -6.42
CA LEU A 120 7.41 19.77 -6.33
C LEU A 120 6.33 19.76 -5.24
N LYS A 121 6.61 20.33 -4.06
CA LYS A 121 5.59 20.47 -3.00
C LYS A 121 4.42 21.32 -3.46
N GLN A 122 4.69 22.45 -4.12
CA GLN A 122 3.66 23.33 -4.66
C GLN A 122 2.80 22.57 -5.69
N TYR A 123 3.43 21.95 -6.68
CA TYR A 123 2.74 21.16 -7.71
C TYR A 123 1.86 20.06 -7.09
N ILE A 124 2.37 19.33 -6.10
CA ILE A 124 1.59 18.29 -5.42
C ILE A 124 0.33 18.87 -4.77
N GLN A 125 0.42 20.03 -4.13
CA GLN A 125 -0.75 20.63 -3.45
C GLN A 125 -1.78 21.17 -4.45
N GLU A 126 -1.32 21.76 -5.55
CA GLU A 126 -2.17 22.35 -6.60
C GLU A 126 -2.84 21.27 -7.47
N HIS A 127 -2.18 20.12 -7.66
CA HIS A 127 -2.64 19.05 -8.55
C HIS A 127 -3.01 17.77 -7.82
N ILE A 128 -3.35 17.83 -6.53
CA ILE A 128 -3.57 16.62 -5.73
C ILE A 128 -4.68 15.72 -6.29
N VAL A 129 -5.74 16.30 -6.87
CA VAL A 129 -6.87 15.55 -7.45
C VAL A 129 -6.44 14.68 -8.63
N SER A 130 -5.47 15.11 -9.44
CA SER A 130 -4.94 14.29 -10.55
C SER A 130 -3.86 13.30 -10.11
N ILE A 131 -3.20 13.56 -8.97
CA ILE A 131 -2.15 12.71 -8.41
C ILE A 131 -2.74 11.53 -7.62
N LEU A 132 -3.84 11.72 -6.91
CA LEU A 132 -4.47 10.68 -6.07
C LEU A 132 -4.83 9.38 -6.83
N PRO A 133 -5.42 9.42 -8.05
CA PRO A 133 -5.64 8.22 -8.86
C PRO A 133 -4.36 7.41 -9.13
N ILE A 134 -3.22 8.09 -9.26
CA ILE A 134 -1.94 7.42 -9.48
C ILE A 134 -1.53 6.67 -8.20
N PHE A 135 -1.64 7.31 -7.03
CA PHE A 135 -1.34 6.63 -5.76
C PHE A 135 -2.28 5.46 -5.49
N GLU A 136 -3.56 5.61 -5.81
CA GLU A 136 -4.57 4.56 -5.77
C GLU A 136 -4.15 3.39 -6.65
N GLY A 137 -3.81 3.63 -7.92
CA GLY A 137 -3.36 2.59 -8.86
C GLY A 137 -2.05 1.90 -8.46
N PHE A 138 -1.21 2.52 -7.63
CA PHE A 138 -0.03 1.86 -7.06
C PHE A 138 -0.30 1.13 -5.73
N THR A 139 -1.53 1.20 -5.20
CA THR A 139 -1.90 0.61 -3.90
C THR A 139 -2.97 -0.46 -4.03
N PHE A 140 -3.98 -0.23 -4.85
CA PHE A 140 -5.25 -0.98 -4.88
C PHE A 140 -5.55 -1.61 -6.25
N ASP A 141 -4.56 -1.68 -7.14
CA ASP A 141 -4.65 -2.36 -8.44
C ASP A 141 -4.68 -3.89 -8.34
N CYS A 142 -4.47 -4.43 -7.13
CA CYS A 142 -4.56 -5.83 -6.80
C CYS A 142 -5.21 -6.02 -5.43
N ASP A 143 -5.59 -7.25 -5.11
CA ASP A 143 -6.14 -7.56 -3.80
C ASP A 143 -5.08 -7.30 -2.73
N THR A 144 -5.51 -6.81 -1.57
CA THR A 144 -4.63 -6.54 -0.44
C THR A 144 -4.99 -7.43 0.74
N LEU A 145 -4.01 -8.17 1.23
CA LEU A 145 -4.07 -8.76 2.55
C LEU A 145 -3.41 -7.80 3.55
N TYR A 146 -4.18 -7.35 4.54
CA TYR A 146 -3.75 -6.31 5.47
C TYR A 146 -3.75 -6.79 6.92
N TYR A 147 -2.57 -6.76 7.55
CA TYR A 147 -2.38 -7.07 8.97
C TYR A 147 -2.16 -5.81 9.82
N ASN A 148 -3.08 -5.57 10.76
CA ASN A 148 -2.89 -4.57 11.80
C ASN A 148 -2.45 -5.26 13.10
N LYS A 149 -1.15 -5.19 13.41
CA LYS A 149 -0.56 -5.84 14.59
C LYS A 149 -1.07 -5.27 15.91
N LYS A 150 -1.40 -3.98 15.97
CA LYS A 150 -1.89 -3.34 17.20
C LYS A 150 -3.26 -3.88 17.58
N GLU A 151 -4.15 -4.00 16.61
CA GLU A 151 -5.52 -4.52 16.79
C GLU A 151 -5.59 -6.05 16.64
N ASN A 152 -4.48 -6.68 16.25
CA ASN A 152 -4.37 -8.11 15.94
C ASN A 152 -5.43 -8.61 14.93
N THR A 153 -5.72 -7.78 13.92
CA THR A 153 -6.71 -8.08 12.89
C THR A 153 -6.05 -8.37 11.54
N ILE A 154 -6.64 -9.29 10.77
CA ILE A 154 -6.28 -9.51 9.37
C ILE A 154 -7.52 -9.32 8.49
N ARG A 155 -7.40 -8.49 7.46
CA ARG A 155 -8.46 -8.24 6.47
C ARG A 155 -7.96 -8.54 5.06
N TYR A 156 -8.83 -9.14 4.26
CA TYR A 156 -8.69 -9.24 2.82
C TYR A 156 -9.54 -8.14 2.19
N ILE A 157 -8.90 -7.28 1.40
CA ILE A 157 -9.46 -6.04 0.89
C ILE A 157 -9.36 -6.08 -0.62
N LYS A 158 -10.49 -5.86 -1.28
CA LYS A 158 -10.58 -5.73 -2.73
C LYS A 158 -11.25 -4.40 -3.08
N GLN A 159 -10.62 -3.63 -3.95
CA GLN A 159 -11.29 -2.47 -4.52
C GLN A 159 -12.35 -2.93 -5.51
N THR A 160 -13.59 -2.45 -5.32
CA THR A 160 -14.72 -2.75 -6.20
C THR A 160 -14.95 -1.65 -7.22
N GLU A 161 -14.67 -0.40 -6.85
CA GLU A 161 -14.83 0.78 -7.71
C GLU A 161 -13.72 1.80 -7.43
N THR A 162 -13.28 2.51 -8.46
CA THR A 162 -12.30 3.59 -8.32
C THR A 162 -12.89 4.76 -7.53
N ILE A 163 -12.05 5.43 -6.76
CA ILE A 163 -12.46 6.61 -6.00
C ILE A 163 -12.55 7.80 -6.96
N VAL A 164 -13.71 8.45 -7.02
CA VAL A 164 -13.89 9.68 -7.81
C VAL A 164 -13.36 10.88 -6.99
N TRP A 165 -12.04 11.06 -7.00
CA TRP A 165 -11.36 12.03 -6.14
C TRP A 165 -11.80 13.48 -6.32
N SER A 166 -12.34 13.85 -7.49
CA SER A 166 -12.90 15.19 -7.73
C SER A 166 -14.15 15.50 -6.90
N ASN A 167 -14.82 14.49 -6.33
CA ASN A 167 -16.06 14.68 -5.56
C ASN A 167 -15.83 15.16 -4.12
N TYR A 168 -14.58 15.36 -3.71
CA TYR A 168 -14.23 15.64 -2.32
C TYR A 168 -13.51 16.97 -2.15
N GLU A 169 -13.74 17.59 -0.99
CA GLU A 169 -13.03 18.78 -0.53
C GLU A 169 -11.79 18.38 0.28
N TYR A 170 -10.66 19.00 -0.04
CA TYR A 170 -9.37 18.67 0.56
C TYR A 170 -8.79 19.83 1.37
N LYS A 171 -8.06 19.47 2.42
CA LYS A 171 -7.27 20.41 3.22
C LYS A 171 -5.89 19.84 3.54
N TRP A 172 -4.85 20.61 3.26
CA TRP A 172 -3.51 20.29 3.71
C TRP A 172 -3.30 20.74 5.16
N SER A 173 -2.56 19.95 5.94
CA SER A 173 -2.19 20.36 7.31
C SER A 173 -1.20 21.52 7.35
N LYS A 174 -0.46 21.74 6.26
CA LYS A 174 0.51 22.81 6.06
C LYS A 174 0.52 23.22 4.60
N SER A 175 0.63 24.51 4.31
CA SER A 175 0.88 25.02 2.96
C SER A 175 2.26 24.57 2.46
N TYR A 176 2.51 24.62 1.15
CA TYR A 176 3.80 24.26 0.58
C TYR A 176 4.95 25.12 1.12
N ASN A 177 4.68 26.38 1.49
CA ASN A 177 5.64 27.29 2.13
C ASN A 177 6.01 26.88 3.57
N GLU A 178 5.10 26.22 4.29
CA GLU A 178 5.30 25.79 5.68
C GLU A 178 5.64 24.29 5.79
N TRP A 179 5.69 23.61 4.64
CA TRP A 179 5.95 22.18 4.56
C TRP A 179 7.43 21.88 4.74
N ASN A 180 7.87 21.82 6.00
CA ASN A 180 9.24 21.48 6.34
C ASN A 180 9.54 19.98 6.06
N ASN A 181 9.10 19.10 6.96
CA ASN A 181 9.35 17.64 6.87
C ASN A 181 8.15 16.89 6.26
N SER A 182 6.95 17.17 6.75
CA SER A 182 5.72 16.49 6.31
C SER A 182 4.52 17.40 6.26
N SER A 183 3.60 17.07 5.35
CA SER A 183 2.23 17.59 5.30
C SER A 183 1.26 16.43 5.08
N CYS A 184 0.09 16.54 5.68
CA CYS A 184 -0.98 15.57 5.59
C CYS A 184 -2.11 16.14 4.75
N LEU A 185 -2.59 15.35 3.81
CA LEU A 185 -3.83 15.61 3.10
C LEU A 185 -5.00 15.09 3.93
N LYS A 186 -5.99 15.96 4.14
CA LYS A 186 -7.24 15.63 4.80
C LYS A 186 -8.38 15.78 3.82
N VAL A 187 -9.39 14.93 3.98
CA VAL A 187 -10.63 14.96 3.22
C VAL A 187 -11.78 15.32 4.15
N LYS A 188 -12.72 16.13 3.67
CA LYS A 188 -13.91 16.50 4.45
C LYS A 188 -14.90 15.34 4.50
N GLN A 189 -15.45 15.09 5.69
CA GLN A 189 -16.49 14.10 5.99
C GLN A 189 -17.46 14.71 7.01
N GLY A 190 -18.64 15.13 6.53
CA GLY A 190 -19.53 15.98 7.32
C GLY A 190 -18.80 17.24 7.79
N ASP A 191 -18.81 17.47 9.11
CA ASP A 191 -18.18 18.64 9.74
C ASP A 191 -16.71 18.44 10.11
N LYS A 192 -16.12 17.29 9.78
CA LYS A 192 -14.75 16.93 10.19
C LYS A 192 -13.83 16.73 8.99
N TYR A 193 -12.55 16.98 9.22
CA TYR A 193 -11.47 16.67 8.28
C TYR A 193 -10.69 15.45 8.75
N ILE A 194 -10.71 14.38 7.95
CA ILE A 194 -10.04 13.12 8.24
C ILE A 194 -8.75 13.04 7.41
N THR A 195 -7.62 12.76 8.04
CA THR A 195 -6.35 12.55 7.34
C THR A 195 -6.40 11.27 6.53
N ILE A 196 -6.11 11.35 5.23
CA ILE A 196 -6.05 10.18 4.33
C ILE A 196 -4.64 9.89 3.84
N LEU A 197 -3.78 10.90 3.72
CA LEU A 197 -2.43 10.74 3.19
C LEU A 197 -1.44 11.60 3.97
N GLU A 198 -0.23 11.10 4.15
CA GLU A 198 0.92 11.86 4.60
C GLU A 198 2.02 11.78 3.55
N ILE A 199 2.60 12.93 3.19
CA ILE A 199 3.78 13.00 2.34
C ILE A 199 4.91 13.63 3.16
N GLN A 200 6.07 12.98 3.16
CA GLN A 200 7.28 13.44 3.84
C GLN A 200 8.45 13.59 2.87
N PHE A 201 9.18 14.70 3.01
CA PHE A 201 10.46 14.95 2.38
C PHE A 201 11.54 14.81 3.45
N HIS A 202 12.28 13.71 3.41
CA HIS A 202 13.30 13.42 4.41
C HIS A 202 14.52 14.33 4.23
N THR A 203 15.08 14.84 5.33
CA THR A 203 16.34 15.61 5.30
C THR A 203 17.58 14.72 5.26
N LYS A 204 17.50 13.52 5.86
CA LYS A 204 18.64 12.57 5.97
C LYS A 204 18.61 11.43 4.95
N ARG A 205 17.53 11.28 4.19
CA ARG A 205 17.35 10.22 3.19
C ARG A 205 17.02 10.85 1.85
N LYS A 206 17.51 10.26 0.76
CA LYS A 206 17.23 10.75 -0.60
C LYS A 206 15.79 10.49 -1.06
N ASN A 207 15.06 9.61 -0.37
CA ASN A 207 13.71 9.21 -0.75
C ASN A 207 12.65 9.99 0.02
N MET A 208 11.49 10.18 -0.62
CA MET A 208 10.26 10.62 0.02
C MET A 208 9.63 9.47 0.83
N ALA A 209 8.67 9.80 1.68
CA ALA A 209 7.74 8.82 2.25
C ALA A 209 6.30 9.30 2.06
N ILE A 210 5.58 8.65 1.15
CA ILE A 210 4.16 8.87 0.86
C ILE A 210 3.40 7.68 1.41
N ARG A 211 2.47 7.93 2.34
CA ARG A 211 1.77 6.87 3.07
C ARG A 211 0.32 7.23 3.30
N TRP A 212 -0.57 6.32 2.93
CA TRP A 212 -1.97 6.37 3.33
C TRP A 212 -2.10 6.27 4.85
N SER A 213 -3.04 7.01 5.41
CA SER A 213 -3.70 6.63 6.67
C SER A 213 -4.72 5.55 6.30
N TYR A 214 -4.22 4.33 6.11
CA TYR A 214 -4.91 3.27 5.38
C TYR A 214 -6.27 2.90 6.01
N GLU A 215 -6.34 2.84 7.35
CA GLU A 215 -7.62 2.62 8.05
C GLU A 215 -8.62 3.75 7.79
N ASP A 216 -8.15 5.00 7.77
CA ASP A 216 -9.01 6.15 7.47
C ASP A 216 -9.46 6.11 6.00
N VAL A 217 -8.59 5.73 5.06
CA VAL A 217 -8.96 5.56 3.64
C VAL A 217 -10.07 4.53 3.51
N LEU A 218 -9.90 3.34 4.09
CA LEU A 218 -10.92 2.28 4.04
C LEU A 218 -12.24 2.72 4.71
N SER A 219 -12.16 3.51 5.79
CA SER A 219 -13.35 4.02 6.47
C SER A 219 -14.08 5.12 5.68
N VAL A 220 -13.34 6.05 5.09
CA VAL A 220 -13.89 7.20 4.34
C VAL A 220 -14.51 6.73 3.03
N PHE A 221 -13.82 5.84 2.31
CA PHE A 221 -14.24 5.34 1.00
C PHE A 221 -14.79 3.91 1.12
N LYS A 222 -15.49 3.59 2.20
CA LYS A 222 -15.95 2.23 2.52
C LYS A 222 -16.77 1.56 1.40
N ASN A 223 -17.47 2.34 0.59
CA ASN A 223 -18.29 1.83 -0.51
C ASN A 223 -17.46 1.41 -1.73
N ASN A 224 -16.20 1.85 -1.81
CA ASN A 224 -15.26 1.52 -2.88
C ASN A 224 -14.52 0.19 -2.63
N PHE A 225 -14.70 -0.41 -1.45
CA PHE A 225 -13.96 -1.59 -1.03
C PHE A 225 -14.89 -2.69 -0.54
N ASN A 226 -14.65 -3.92 -0.99
CA ASN A 226 -15.10 -5.11 -0.29
C ASN A 226 -14.03 -5.53 0.73
N ILE A 227 -14.43 -5.64 1.99
CA ILE A 227 -13.51 -5.93 3.10
C ILE A 227 -14.02 -7.15 3.87
N ILE A 228 -13.21 -8.21 3.88
CA ILE A 228 -13.50 -9.46 4.58
C ILE A 228 -12.56 -9.60 5.77
N GLN A 229 -13.11 -9.75 6.98
CA GLN A 229 -12.32 -10.04 8.18
C GLN A 229 -11.93 -11.52 8.22
N LEU A 230 -10.63 -11.81 8.26
CA LEU A 230 -10.11 -13.16 8.43
C LEU A 230 -9.94 -13.50 9.91
N LYS A 231 -9.53 -12.51 10.71
CA LYS A 231 -9.38 -12.62 12.16
C LYS A 231 -9.65 -11.29 12.84
#